data_AF-A0A9Q0IM02-F1
#
_entry.id   AF-A0A9Q0IM02-F1
#
_cell.length_a   1.000
_cell.length_b   1.000
_cell.length_c   1.000
_cell.angle_alpha   90.00
_cell.angle_beta   90.00
_cell.angle_gamma   90.00
#
_symmetry.space_group_name_H-M   'P 1'
#
loop_
_entity.id
_entity.type
_entity.pdbx_description
1 polymer ?
#
loop_
_entity_poly.entity_id
_entity_poly.type
_entity_poly.pdbx_seq_one_letter_code
_entity_poly.pdbx_strand_id
1 'polypeptide(L)'
;MEDLPTDLKAFLLNHPYFQLIDKRIKCTLNDHEIPCDLAELQKFTSGKKFQKLCSVSEFDYSQYEPHIVQSSKQPMQLFCKLSLRHLNRQPHHVLKHVNGKRFKKALGKSRLLNKRPKNHNNNEGEAPRRRESKQKGEVWEPSSNEEEEDDASDSEDSMSDLYPGSEWWT
;
A
#
# COMPACT_ATOMS: atom_id res chain seq x y z
N MET A 1 -24.05 -31.16 -30.46
CA MET A 1 -24.04 -30.74 -29.05
C MET A 1 -22.79 -31.36 -28.46
N GLU A 2 -21.70 -30.58 -28.38
CA GLU A 2 -20.43 -31.09 -27.87
C GLU A 2 -20.59 -31.29 -26.35
N ASP A 3 -20.64 -32.54 -25.92
CA ASP A 3 -20.75 -32.92 -24.51
C ASP A 3 -19.51 -32.46 -23.75
N LEU A 4 -19.55 -31.24 -23.24
CA LEU A 4 -18.60 -30.80 -22.22
C LEU A 4 -18.62 -31.82 -21.06
N PRO A 5 -17.46 -32.32 -20.63
CA PRO A 5 -17.32 -33.23 -19.51
C PRO A 5 -18.17 -32.78 -18.32
N THR A 6 -18.95 -33.68 -17.74
CA THR A 6 -19.80 -33.40 -16.57
C THR A 6 -19.01 -32.74 -15.44
N ASP A 7 -17.76 -33.13 -15.27
CA ASP A 7 -16.83 -32.59 -14.29
C ASP A 7 -16.50 -31.10 -14.52
N LEU A 8 -16.36 -30.68 -15.79
CA LEU A 8 -16.15 -29.27 -16.12
C LEU A 8 -17.40 -28.44 -15.82
N LYS A 9 -18.59 -28.95 -16.13
CA LYS A 9 -19.86 -28.26 -15.82
C LYS A 9 -20.04 -28.09 -14.31
N ALA A 10 -19.77 -29.13 -13.53
CA ALA A 10 -19.81 -29.06 -12.06
C ALA A 10 -18.79 -28.06 -11.50
N PHE A 11 -17.57 -28.02 -12.08
CA PHE A 11 -16.54 -27.07 -11.66
C PHE A 11 -16.91 -25.61 -11.96
N LEU A 12 -17.51 -25.35 -13.12
CA LEU A 12 -17.99 -24.02 -13.50
C LEU A 12 -19.15 -23.54 -12.59
N LEU A 13 -20.05 -24.45 -12.19
CA LEU A 13 -21.12 -24.13 -11.24
C LEU A 13 -20.61 -23.72 -9.86
N ASN A 14 -19.50 -24.32 -9.41
CA ASN A 14 -18.88 -23.98 -8.12
C ASN A 14 -18.11 -22.65 -8.16
N HIS A 15 -17.78 -22.13 -9.34
CA HIS A 15 -16.95 -20.94 -9.50
C HIS A 15 -17.64 -19.89 -10.40
N PRO A 16 -18.39 -18.94 -9.81
CA PRO A 16 -19.18 -17.95 -10.56
C PRO A 16 -18.33 -16.99 -11.40
N TYR A 17 -17.01 -16.98 -11.19
CA TYR A 17 -16.08 -16.09 -11.90
C TYR A 17 -15.63 -16.63 -13.26
N PHE A 18 -15.95 -17.88 -13.61
CA PHE A 18 -15.59 -18.46 -14.91
C PHE A 18 -16.77 -18.44 -15.88
N GLN A 19 -16.54 -17.96 -17.09
CA GLN A 19 -17.48 -17.96 -18.20
C GLN A 19 -16.96 -18.85 -19.31
N LEU A 20 -17.81 -19.72 -19.85
CA LEU A 20 -17.48 -20.54 -21.00
C LEU A 20 -17.71 -19.73 -22.28
N ILE A 21 -16.68 -19.54 -23.09
CA ILE A 21 -16.74 -18.91 -24.42
C ILE A 21 -16.32 -19.97 -25.43
N ASP A 22 -17.29 -20.54 -26.14
CA ASP A 22 -17.16 -21.59 -27.14
C ASP A 22 -16.32 -22.81 -26.69
N LYS A 23 -14.99 -22.72 -26.84
CA LYS A 23 -13.99 -23.77 -26.55
C LYS A 23 -12.93 -23.34 -25.55
N ARG A 24 -13.14 -22.21 -24.85
CA ARG A 24 -12.23 -21.66 -23.83
C ARG A 24 -13.01 -21.19 -22.61
N ILE A 25 -12.35 -21.21 -21.46
CA ILE A 25 -12.91 -20.69 -20.21
C ILE A 25 -12.25 -19.34 -19.92
N LYS A 26 -13.08 -18.29 -19.84
CA LYS A 26 -12.66 -16.94 -19.51
C LYS A 26 -12.89 -16.66 -18.03
N CYS A 27 -11.86 -16.22 -17.32
CA CYS A 27 -11.98 -15.76 -15.94
C CYS A 27 -12.38 -14.28 -15.92
N THR A 28 -13.57 -13.95 -15.42
CA THR A 28 -14.06 -12.56 -15.29
C THR A 28 -13.21 -11.67 -14.39
N LEU A 29 -12.41 -12.27 -13.48
CA LEU A 29 -11.53 -11.53 -12.57
C LEU A 29 -10.22 -11.06 -13.22
N ASN A 30 -9.79 -11.72 -14.30
CA ASN A 30 -8.46 -11.53 -14.88
C ASN A 30 -8.47 -11.40 -16.40
N ASP A 31 -9.64 -11.58 -17.03
CA ASP A 31 -9.85 -11.75 -18.47
C ASP A 31 -8.90 -12.79 -19.10
N HIS A 32 -8.41 -13.75 -18.31
CA HIS A 32 -7.52 -14.79 -18.79
C HIS A 32 -8.33 -15.88 -19.49
N GLU A 33 -7.93 -16.22 -20.72
CA GLU A 33 -8.47 -17.34 -21.47
C GLU A 33 -7.68 -18.61 -21.13
N ILE A 34 -8.38 -19.65 -20.72
CA ILE A 34 -7.80 -20.95 -20.38
C ILE A 34 -8.39 -21.99 -21.34
N PRO A 35 -7.58 -22.90 -21.89
CA PRO A 35 -8.09 -24.04 -22.63
C PRO A 35 -9.10 -24.85 -21.81
N CYS A 36 -10.03 -25.53 -22.48
CA CYS A 36 -11.03 -26.40 -21.83
C CYS A 36 -10.42 -27.73 -21.34
N ASP A 37 -9.32 -27.67 -20.57
CA ASP A 37 -8.71 -28.81 -19.89
C ASP A 37 -8.85 -28.65 -18.36
N LEU A 38 -9.36 -29.68 -17.71
CA LEU A 38 -9.54 -29.74 -16.25
C LEU A 38 -8.22 -29.56 -15.53
N ALA A 39 -7.14 -30.18 -16.03
CA ALA A 39 -5.84 -30.14 -15.37
C ALA A 39 -5.25 -28.72 -15.38
N GLU A 40 -5.39 -28.00 -16.49
CA GLU A 40 -4.93 -26.61 -16.62
C GLU A 40 -5.79 -25.64 -15.79
N LEU A 41 -7.11 -25.86 -15.79
CA LEU A 41 -8.03 -25.06 -14.99
C LEU A 41 -7.75 -25.23 -13.49
N GLN A 42 -7.54 -26.46 -13.02
CA GLN A 42 -7.18 -26.73 -11.62
C GLN A 42 -5.82 -26.14 -11.23
N LYS A 43 -4.83 -26.19 -12.13
CA LYS A 43 -3.53 -25.51 -11.92
C LYS A 43 -3.69 -24.00 -11.83
N PHE A 44 -4.59 -23.41 -12.62
CA PHE A 44 -4.88 -21.98 -12.56
C PHE A 44 -5.60 -21.59 -11.26
N THR A 45 -6.63 -22.33 -10.85
CA THR A 45 -7.39 -22.04 -9.62
C THR A 45 -6.57 -22.25 -8.36
N SER A 46 -5.71 -23.27 -8.33
CA SER A 46 -4.75 -23.49 -7.25
C SER A 46 -3.59 -22.47 -7.26
N GLY A 47 -3.46 -21.68 -8.33
CA GLY A 47 -2.42 -20.67 -8.46
C GLY A 47 -2.59 -19.52 -7.47
N LYS A 48 -1.46 -19.06 -6.89
CA LYS A 48 -1.40 -17.90 -5.97
C LYS A 48 -2.00 -16.62 -6.56
N LYS A 49 -1.99 -16.48 -7.89
CA LYS A 49 -2.56 -15.31 -8.59
C LYS A 49 -4.09 -15.30 -8.51
N PHE A 50 -4.73 -16.43 -8.78
CA PHE A 50 -6.18 -16.56 -8.73
C PHE A 50 -6.70 -16.45 -7.30
N GLN A 51 -6.05 -17.12 -6.34
CA GLN A 51 -6.41 -17.02 -4.92
C GLN A 51 -6.42 -15.57 -4.42
N LYS A 52 -5.40 -14.77 -4.77
CA LYS A 52 -5.36 -13.36 -4.39
C LYS A 52 -6.54 -12.56 -4.95
N LEU A 53 -6.95 -12.83 -6.18
CA LEU A 53 -8.08 -12.13 -6.81
C LEU A 53 -9.40 -12.55 -6.18
N CYS A 54 -9.58 -13.84 -5.90
CA CYS A 54 -10.73 -14.37 -5.18
C CYS A 54 -10.85 -13.72 -3.80
N SER A 55 -9.74 -13.64 -3.04
CA SER A 55 -9.72 -12.97 -1.74
C SER A 55 -10.07 -11.48 -1.81
N VAL A 56 -9.79 -10.81 -2.93
CA VAL A 56 -10.13 -9.39 -3.13
C VAL A 56 -11.60 -9.23 -3.51
N SER A 57 -12.19 -10.16 -4.27
CA SER A 57 -13.59 -10.10 -4.66
C SER A 57 -14.54 -10.52 -3.54
N GLU A 58 -14.14 -11.50 -2.73
CA GLU A 58 -14.92 -12.01 -1.59
C GLU A 58 -14.91 -11.08 -0.37
N PHE A 59 -13.99 -10.11 -0.31
CA PHE A 59 -13.87 -9.27 0.87
C PHE A 59 -14.91 -8.14 0.90
N ASP A 60 -15.69 -8.10 1.97
CA ASP A 60 -16.70 -7.06 2.19
C ASP A 60 -16.06 -5.74 2.66
N TYR A 61 -15.74 -4.86 1.72
CA TYR A 61 -15.22 -3.51 2.04
C TYR A 61 -16.27 -2.60 2.71
N SER A 62 -17.55 -2.91 2.54
CA SER A 62 -18.68 -2.13 3.07
C SER A 62 -18.67 -2.02 4.60
N GLN A 63 -18.05 -2.98 5.30
CA GLN A 63 -17.94 -2.99 6.76
C GLN A 63 -17.09 -1.82 7.32
N TYR A 64 -16.25 -1.22 6.48
CA TYR A 64 -15.35 -0.12 6.88
C TYR A 64 -15.85 1.26 6.43
N GLU A 65 -17.00 1.33 5.75
CA GLU A 65 -17.70 2.59 5.50
C GLU A 65 -18.25 3.14 6.84
N PRO A 66 -18.26 4.47 7.06
CA PRO A 66 -17.98 5.56 6.11
C PRO A 66 -16.51 6.02 6.07
N HIS A 67 -15.59 5.33 6.77
CA HIS A 67 -14.22 5.78 6.97
C HIS A 67 -13.30 5.42 5.81
N ILE A 68 -13.45 4.22 5.24
CA ILE A 68 -12.72 3.75 4.07
C ILE A 68 -13.72 3.74 2.92
N VAL A 69 -13.49 4.61 1.93
CA VAL A 69 -14.36 4.76 0.75
C VAL A 69 -13.55 4.57 -0.52
N GLN A 70 -14.20 4.41 -1.68
CA GLN A 70 -13.48 4.48 -2.94
C GLN A 70 -12.88 5.89 -3.16
N SER A 71 -11.65 5.95 -3.67
CA SER A 71 -11.03 7.25 -3.94
C SER A 71 -11.63 7.90 -5.17
N SER A 72 -12.03 9.16 -5.04
CA SER A 72 -12.47 9.99 -6.16
C SER A 72 -11.34 10.31 -7.15
N LYS A 73 -10.09 10.35 -6.68
CA LYS A 73 -8.92 10.66 -7.53
C LYS A 73 -8.30 9.44 -8.18
N GLN A 74 -8.42 8.28 -7.54
CA GLN A 74 -7.78 7.04 -7.99
C GLN A 74 -8.80 5.90 -7.93
N PRO A 75 -9.46 5.55 -9.04
CA PRO A 75 -10.58 4.61 -9.03
C PRO A 75 -10.17 3.20 -8.57
N MET A 76 -8.90 2.83 -8.72
CA MET A 76 -8.38 1.53 -8.29
C MET A 76 -7.98 1.48 -6.81
N GLN A 77 -8.02 2.61 -6.09
CA GLN A 77 -7.58 2.70 -4.70
C GLN A 77 -8.72 3.13 -3.77
N LEU A 78 -8.61 2.71 -2.52
CA LEU A 78 -9.47 3.16 -1.44
C LEU A 78 -8.86 4.40 -0.79
N PHE A 79 -9.69 5.26 -0.23
CA PHE A 79 -9.30 6.44 0.52
C PHE A 79 -9.85 6.36 1.94
N CYS A 80 -8.96 6.52 2.92
CA CYS A 80 -9.34 6.60 4.33
C CYS A 80 -9.53 8.06 4.74
N LYS A 81 -10.78 8.45 5.03
CA LYS A 81 -11.15 9.81 5.46
C LYS A 81 -10.54 10.18 6.82
N LEU A 82 -10.33 9.21 7.70
CA LEU A 82 -9.77 9.46 9.02
C LEU A 82 -8.27 9.76 9.00
N SER A 83 -7.53 9.03 8.16
CA SER A 83 -6.06 9.16 8.08
C SER A 83 -5.60 10.01 6.91
N LEU A 84 -6.52 10.42 6.03
CA LEU A 84 -6.29 11.16 4.79
C LEU A 84 -5.25 10.48 3.88
N ARG A 85 -5.39 9.17 3.70
CA ARG A 85 -4.46 8.36 2.90
C ARG A 85 -5.18 7.47 1.91
N HIS A 86 -4.50 7.25 0.79
CA HIS A 86 -4.86 6.23 -0.17
C HIS A 86 -4.33 4.86 0.29
N LEU A 87 -5.11 3.83 0.01
CA LEU A 87 -4.89 2.43 0.37
C LEU A 87 -5.14 1.60 -0.88
N ASN A 88 -4.35 0.55 -1.07
CA ASN A 88 -4.66 -0.44 -2.10
C ASN A 88 -5.94 -1.19 -1.70
N ARG A 89 -6.74 -1.60 -2.68
CA ARG A 89 -7.95 -2.41 -2.51
C ARG A 89 -7.67 -3.85 -2.05
N GLN A 90 -6.44 -4.19 -1.65
CA GLN A 90 -6.14 -5.54 -1.15
C GLN A 90 -6.64 -5.71 0.30
N PRO A 91 -7.33 -6.82 0.64
CA PRO A 91 -7.94 -7.02 1.95
C PRO A 91 -6.91 -6.98 3.09
N HIS A 92 -5.74 -7.59 2.88
CA HIS A 92 -4.63 -7.55 3.83
C HIS A 92 -4.17 -6.11 4.14
N HIS A 93 -4.15 -5.21 3.14
CA HIS A 93 -3.75 -3.81 3.34
C HIS A 93 -4.81 -3.04 4.13
N VAL A 94 -6.09 -3.30 3.86
CA VAL A 94 -7.21 -2.71 4.60
C VAL A 94 -7.17 -3.14 6.07
N LEU A 95 -7.05 -4.44 6.34
CA LEU A 95 -6.98 -4.98 7.70
C LEU A 95 -5.79 -4.41 8.48
N LYS A 96 -4.61 -4.36 7.87
CA LYS A 96 -3.41 -3.78 8.48
C LYS A 96 -3.60 -2.29 8.78
N HIS A 97 -4.29 -1.56 7.91
CA HIS A 97 -4.59 -0.15 8.12
C HIS A 97 -5.54 0.06 9.30
N VAL A 98 -6.66 -0.65 9.33
CA VAL A 98 -7.70 -0.56 10.36
C VAL A 98 -7.16 -0.94 11.73
N ASN A 99 -6.37 -2.01 11.80
CA ASN A 99 -5.74 -2.47 13.04
C ASN A 99 -4.54 -1.60 13.47
N GLY A 100 -4.06 -0.73 12.59
CA GLY A 100 -2.90 0.12 12.80
C GLY A 100 -3.12 1.23 13.84
N LYS A 101 -2.05 1.59 14.55
CA LYS A 101 -2.05 2.65 15.59
C LYS A 101 -2.60 3.98 15.07
N ARG A 102 -2.32 4.33 13.82
CA ARG A 102 -2.73 5.60 13.22
C ARG A 102 -4.24 5.69 13.02
N PHE A 103 -4.87 4.64 12.49
CA PHE A 103 -6.31 4.59 12.28
C PHE A 103 -7.04 4.65 13.63
N LYS A 104 -6.59 3.88 14.62
CA LYS A 104 -7.12 3.90 16.00
C LYS A 104 -7.00 5.29 16.64
N LYS A 105 -5.84 5.96 16.50
CA LYS A 105 -5.65 7.35 16.98
C LYS A 105 -6.60 8.33 16.29
N ALA A 106 -6.79 8.22 14.97
CA ALA A 106 -7.69 9.09 14.22
C ALA A 106 -9.17 8.86 14.56
N LEU A 107 -9.58 7.60 14.75
CA LEU A 107 -10.89 7.23 15.27
C LEU A 107 -11.16 7.85 16.64
N GLY A 108 -10.19 7.79 17.56
CA GLY A 108 -10.31 8.41 18.88
C GLY A 108 -10.54 9.92 18.77
N LYS A 109 -9.79 10.61 17.90
CA LYS A 109 -9.94 12.06 17.68
C LYS A 109 -11.29 12.44 17.08
N SER A 110 -11.81 11.71 16.08
CA SER A 110 -13.09 12.06 15.46
C SER A 110 -14.26 11.91 16.44
N ARG A 111 -14.23 10.89 17.31
CA ARG A 111 -15.22 10.72 18.39
C ARG A 111 -15.24 11.88 19.38
N LEU A 112 -14.09 12.48 19.65
CA LEU A 112 -13.96 13.64 20.54
C LEU A 112 -14.43 14.94 19.88
N LEU A 113 -14.15 15.11 18.58
CA LEU A 113 -14.56 16.30 17.83
C LEU A 113 -16.08 16.38 17.65
N ASN A 114 -16.75 15.24 17.45
CA ASN A 114 -18.20 15.18 17.32
C ASN A 114 -18.97 15.58 18.59
N LYS A 115 -18.30 15.62 19.75
CA LYS A 115 -18.91 16.05 21.03
C LYS A 115 -18.75 17.55 21.29
N ARG A 116 -17.98 18.28 20.47
CA ARG A 116 -17.86 19.74 20.59
C ARG A 116 -18.89 20.39 19.66
N PRO A 117 -19.72 21.33 20.16
CA PRO A 117 -20.64 22.06 19.29
C PRO A 117 -19.85 22.80 18.21
N LYS A 118 -20.25 22.63 16.94
CA LYS A 118 -19.65 23.34 15.81
C LYS A 118 -20.00 24.83 15.91
N ASN A 119 -19.13 25.63 16.51
CA ASN A 119 -19.13 27.07 16.22
C ASN A 119 -18.60 27.25 14.79
N HIS A 120 -19.52 27.44 13.86
CA HIS A 120 -19.22 27.80 12.48
C HIS A 120 -18.71 29.24 12.49
N ASN A 121 -17.39 29.43 12.57
CA ASN A 121 -16.79 30.69 12.16
C ASN A 121 -16.07 30.41 10.85
N ASN A 122 -16.69 30.85 9.76
CA ASN A 122 -16.15 30.78 8.42
C ASN A 122 -14.92 31.68 8.39
N ASN A 123 -13.73 31.08 8.24
CA ASN A 123 -12.63 31.81 7.63
C ASN A 123 -11.93 30.87 6.66
N GLU A 124 -12.15 31.19 5.39
CA GLU A 124 -11.68 30.48 4.23
C GLU A 124 -10.21 30.83 4.00
N GLY A 125 -9.39 29.83 3.73
CA GLY A 125 -8.11 29.99 3.04
C GLY A 125 -6.89 30.23 3.91
N GLU A 126 -6.23 29.17 4.39
CA GLU A 126 -4.77 29.15 4.46
C GLU A 126 -4.23 27.79 4.03
N ALA A 127 -3.62 27.77 2.85
CA ALA A 127 -2.77 26.69 2.37
C ALA A 127 -1.56 26.52 3.31
N PRO A 128 -1.04 25.29 3.52
CA PRO A 128 0.18 25.13 4.30
C PRO A 128 1.35 25.76 3.53
N ARG A 129 1.82 26.90 4.02
CA ARG A 129 3.00 27.59 3.48
C ARG A 129 4.19 26.63 3.51
N ARG A 130 4.67 26.32 2.30
CA ARG A 130 5.96 25.73 1.99
C ARG A 130 7.02 26.50 2.77
N ARG A 131 7.67 25.87 3.75
CA ARG A 131 8.82 26.46 4.44
C ARG A 131 9.95 26.61 3.43
N GLU A 132 10.14 27.81 2.91
CA GLU A 132 11.34 28.22 2.19
C GLU A 132 12.48 28.30 3.19
N SER A 133 13.26 27.23 3.26
CA SER A 133 14.54 27.19 3.96
C SER A 133 15.59 27.90 3.10
N LYS A 134 15.82 29.18 3.35
CA LYS A 134 17.02 29.87 2.87
C LYS A 134 17.36 31.06 3.74
N GLN A 135 18.20 30.78 4.72
CA GLN A 135 19.09 31.65 5.49
C GLN A 135 19.71 30.71 6.52
N LYS A 136 20.99 30.67 6.83
CA LYS A 136 22.22 31.33 6.41
C LYS A 136 23.27 30.54 7.23
N GLY A 137 24.46 30.25 6.71
CA GLY A 137 25.42 29.36 7.36
C GLY A 137 25.61 29.67 8.86
N GLU A 138 25.19 28.73 9.71
CA GLU A 138 25.61 28.61 11.09
C GLU A 138 26.54 27.41 11.13
N VAL A 139 27.82 27.78 11.14
CA VAL A 139 28.97 26.94 11.47
C VAL A 139 28.66 26.27 12.80
N TRP A 140 28.80 24.94 12.87
CA TRP A 140 28.74 24.23 14.13
C TRP A 140 29.95 24.63 14.98
N GLU A 141 29.73 25.31 16.10
CA GLU A 141 30.73 25.51 17.15
C GLU A 141 30.43 24.56 18.33
N PRO A 142 31.39 23.74 18.78
CA PRO A 142 31.27 23.04 20.05
C PRO A 142 31.35 24.03 21.22
N SER A 143 30.44 23.89 22.20
CA SER A 143 30.52 24.66 23.45
C SER A 143 31.83 24.35 24.17
N SER A 144 32.68 25.38 24.28
CA SER A 144 33.86 25.35 25.16
C SER A 144 33.40 25.37 26.62
N ASN A 145 33.73 24.32 27.35
CA ASN A 145 33.88 24.35 28.80
C ASN A 145 35.10 23.47 29.14
N GLU A 146 36.23 24.15 29.32
CA GLU A 146 37.35 23.89 30.26
C GLU A 146 36.92 22.89 31.37
N GLU A 147 37.63 21.82 31.75
CA GLU A 147 39.02 21.35 31.61
C GLU A 147 38.99 19.81 31.73
N GLU A 148 39.94 19.08 31.13
CA GLU A 148 40.73 18.00 31.73
C GLU A 148 41.56 17.29 30.63
N GLU A 149 42.85 17.15 30.96
CA GLU A 149 43.95 16.60 30.17
C GLU A 149 43.71 15.12 29.83
N ASP A 150 44.07 14.65 28.62
CA ASP A 150 44.59 13.28 28.39
C ASP A 150 44.96 13.04 26.90
N ASP A 151 46.24 12.77 26.69
CA ASP A 151 46.96 12.05 25.61
C ASP A 151 46.45 12.08 24.15
N ALA A 152 47.24 12.76 23.30
CA ALA A 152 47.13 12.76 21.85
C ALA A 152 47.60 11.42 21.25
N SER A 153 46.65 10.53 20.92
CA SER A 153 46.88 9.42 19.98
C SER A 153 46.20 9.76 18.65
N ASP A 154 46.96 10.42 17.77
CA ASP A 154 46.56 10.77 16.40
C ASP A 154 46.52 9.51 15.54
N SER A 155 45.38 8.83 15.53
CA SER A 155 45.14 7.69 14.63
C SER A 155 44.85 8.22 13.23
N GLU A 156 45.84 8.07 12.36
CA GLU A 156 45.80 8.26 10.91
C GLU A 156 44.66 7.48 10.22
N ASP A 157 43.45 8.05 10.19
CA ASP A 157 42.32 7.55 9.40
C ASP A 157 42.52 7.89 7.91
N SER A 158 43.41 7.14 7.27
CA SER A 158 43.76 7.29 5.86
C SER A 158 42.64 6.71 4.98
N MET A 159 41.77 7.58 4.44
CA MET A 159 40.68 7.27 3.50
C MET A 159 41.15 6.78 2.11
N SER A 160 42.28 6.10 2.03
CA SER A 160 42.84 5.57 0.77
C SER A 160 42.04 4.38 0.22
N ASP A 161 41.19 3.73 1.01
CA ASP A 161 40.33 2.62 0.58
C ASP A 161 39.04 3.10 -0.13
N LEU A 162 38.72 4.41 -0.08
CA LEU A 162 37.53 4.97 -0.74
C LEU A 162 37.73 5.28 -2.23
N TYR A 163 38.97 5.28 -2.72
CA TYR A 163 39.25 5.54 -4.13
C TYR A 163 39.66 4.24 -4.81
N PRO A 164 38.86 3.74 -5.78
CA PRO A 164 39.31 2.64 -6.63
C PRO A 164 40.59 3.08 -7.34
N GLY A 165 41.69 2.37 -7.11
CA GLY A 165 42.98 2.64 -7.75
C GLY A 165 42.80 2.82 -9.25
N SER A 166 43.32 3.93 -9.78
CA SER A 166 43.25 4.31 -11.18
C SER A 166 44.16 3.41 -12.03
N GLU A 167 43.79 2.12 -12.14
CA GLU A 167 44.45 1.11 -12.98
C GLU A 167 43.47 0.38 -13.90
N TRP A 168 42.24 0.89 -14.01
CA TRP A 168 41.37 0.58 -15.13
C TRP A 168 41.65 1.65 -16.18
N TRP A 169 42.66 1.41 -17.01
CA TRP A 169 42.78 1.75 -18.44
C TRP A 169 44.25 1.56 -18.85
N THR A 170 44.63 0.31 -19.06
CA THR A 170 45.70 -0.07 -20.00
C THR A 170 45.37 -1.44 -20.60
#